data_AF-A0A523EXP2-F1
#
_entry.id   AF-A0A523EXP2-F1
#
_cell.length_a   1.000
_cell.length_b   1.000
_cell.length_c   1.000
_cell.angle_alpha   90.00
_cell.angle_beta   90.00
_cell.angle_gamma   90.00
#
_symmetry.space_group_name_H-M   'P 1'
#
loop_
_entity.id
_entity.type
_entity.pdbx_description
1 polymer ?
#
loop_
_entity_poly.entity_id
_entity_poly.type
_entity_poly.pdbx_seq_one_letter_code
_entity_poly.pdbx_strand_id
1 'polypeptide(L)'
;MDVIVEFRDFSIDHDRPIGSPNSFACQYEWSAHIPRLHRVLADPSGALEFPKVPLSDDPLQWHTAYWEACYYFMVVLLGWRNPGRGLEWYLKEGRLVGDSHIGVLRTLFDRDCQLGRIAAWLWSGGWNWNHSDLRDMTSYRRSAETPDTWWDGTKVRSGHDAPLPAGGGTNSLHLSHSLDVDRAPSDPGTTLVSSPATRSASLLLDSMAGWYHELQLHGTTLPDLGAHSWHVDVVVKPVGWLGTFRHSRVTGLWFLGRHSVHMAGQPEADESS
;
A
#
# COMPACT_ATOMS: atom_id res chain seq x y z
N MET A 1 -5.69 37.69 -9.01
CA MET A 1 -5.76 37.59 -7.53
C MET A 1 -5.19 36.24 -7.21
N ASP A 2 -3.88 36.20 -6.95
CA ASP A 2 -3.17 34.96 -6.66
C ASP A 2 -3.22 34.70 -5.16
N VAL A 3 -3.81 33.58 -4.76
CA VAL A 3 -3.81 33.13 -3.37
C VAL A 3 -2.54 32.31 -3.18
N ILE A 4 -1.54 32.93 -2.55
CA ILE A 4 -0.35 32.24 -2.05
C ILE A 4 -0.77 31.52 -0.77
N VAL A 5 -0.75 30.19 -0.79
CA VAL A 5 -0.94 29.37 0.40
C VAL A 5 0.44 29.17 1.04
N GLU A 6 0.71 29.89 2.12
CA GLU A 6 1.89 29.66 2.96
C GLU A 6 1.69 28.37 3.79
N PHE A 7 2.49 27.34 3.49
CA PHE A 7 2.61 26.18 4.37
C PHE A 7 3.55 26.53 5.52
N ARG A 8 3.02 26.60 6.74
CA ARG A 8 3.82 26.74 7.97
C ARG A 8 4.52 25.42 8.29
N ASP A 9 5.80 25.50 8.64
CA ASP A 9 6.59 24.39 9.18
C ASP A 9 5.95 23.86 10.47
N PHE A 10 5.43 22.63 10.41
CA PHE A 10 5.03 21.86 11.59
C PHE A 10 6.19 20.95 12.00
N SER A 11 6.91 21.34 13.04
CA SER A 11 7.88 20.46 13.73
C SER A 11 7.13 19.37 14.48
N ILE A 12 7.14 18.15 13.96
CA ILE A 12 6.51 16.96 14.57
C ILE A 12 7.59 16.09 15.21
N ASP A 13 7.50 15.92 16.53
CA ASP A 13 8.33 15.06 17.36
C ASP A 13 8.35 13.61 16.83
N HIS A 14 9.53 13.07 16.54
CA HIS A 14 9.72 11.78 15.87
C HIS A 14 9.68 10.57 16.82
N ASP A 15 9.67 10.80 18.14
CA ASP A 15 9.83 9.75 19.16
C ASP A 15 8.54 9.38 19.92
N ARG A 16 7.37 9.83 19.45
CA ARG A 16 6.06 9.47 20.06
C ARG A 16 5.14 8.76 19.07
N PRO A 17 4.35 7.76 19.53
CA PRO A 17 3.26 7.21 18.72
C PRO A 17 2.34 8.36 18.31
N ILE A 18 2.11 8.47 17.00
CA ILE A 18 1.28 9.52 16.42
C ILE A 18 -0.16 9.20 16.82
N GLY A 19 -0.71 9.89 17.81
CA GLY A 19 -2.13 9.79 18.19
C GLY A 19 -2.45 8.84 19.35
N SER A 20 -3.66 9.01 19.88
CA SER A 20 -4.25 8.07 20.83
C SER A 20 -4.33 6.67 20.21
N PRO A 21 -4.09 5.59 20.95
CA PRO A 21 -4.31 4.21 20.48
C PRO A 21 -5.67 3.97 19.80
N ASN A 22 -6.65 4.86 20.05
CA ASN A 22 -7.99 4.79 19.46
C ASN A 22 -8.11 5.38 18.05
N SER A 23 -7.09 6.04 17.48
CA SER A 23 -7.14 6.56 16.09
C SER A 23 -6.70 5.55 15.03
N PHE A 24 -6.27 4.36 15.45
CA PHE A 24 -5.94 3.24 14.59
C PHE A 24 -6.69 2.01 15.12
N ALA A 25 -7.45 1.32 14.27
CA ALA A 25 -8.17 0.11 14.64
C ALA A 25 -7.21 -1.04 15.07
N CYS A 26 -7.77 -2.16 15.55
CA CYS A 26 -7.06 -3.24 16.24
C CYS A 26 -5.71 -3.64 15.59
N GLN A 27 -4.67 -3.84 16.42
CA GLN A 27 -3.30 -4.23 16.03
C GLN A 27 -2.48 -3.15 15.31
N TYR A 28 -2.62 -1.89 15.74
CA TYR A 28 -1.83 -0.74 15.28
C TYR A 28 -0.33 -1.02 15.16
N GLU A 29 0.23 -1.79 16.09
CA GLU A 29 1.65 -2.12 16.13
C GLU A 29 2.13 -2.82 14.85
N TRP A 30 1.26 -3.58 14.16
CA TRP A 30 1.59 -4.28 12.91
C TRP A 30 1.47 -3.38 11.68
N SER A 31 0.87 -2.20 11.81
CA SER A 31 0.73 -1.20 10.73
C SER A 31 1.52 0.09 11.01
N ALA A 32 2.35 0.10 12.06
CA ALA A 32 2.97 1.30 12.61
C ALA A 32 3.86 2.07 11.61
N HIS A 33 4.37 1.41 10.56
CA HIS A 33 5.23 2.05 9.56
C HIS A 33 4.48 2.65 8.37
N ILE A 34 3.17 2.43 8.22
CA ILE A 34 2.40 2.96 7.09
C ILE A 34 2.38 4.50 7.03
N PRO A 35 2.14 5.23 8.14
CA PRO A 35 2.24 6.70 8.11
C PRO A 35 3.63 7.19 7.66
N ARG A 36 4.70 6.48 8.06
CA ARG A 36 6.06 6.82 7.66
C ARG A 36 6.31 6.54 6.18
N LEU A 37 5.76 5.45 5.63
CA LEU A 37 5.80 5.15 4.20
C LEU A 37 5.22 6.30 3.37
N HIS A 38 4.04 6.82 3.74
CA HIS A 38 3.45 7.97 3.05
C HIS A 38 4.32 9.22 3.12
N ARG A 39 4.93 9.51 4.28
CA ARG A 39 5.85 10.65 4.41
C ARG A 39 7.07 10.50 3.50
N VAL A 40 7.65 9.30 3.41
CA VAL A 40 8.77 9.02 2.50
C VAL A 40 8.34 9.20 1.03
N LEU A 41 7.15 8.73 0.66
CA LEU A 41 6.60 8.92 -0.70
C LEU A 41 6.33 10.40 -1.02
N ALA A 42 5.96 11.18 -0.01
CA ALA A 42 5.67 12.60 -0.13
C ALA A 42 6.93 13.49 -0.14
N ASP A 43 8.12 12.94 0.15
CA ASP A 43 9.36 13.71 0.25
C ASP A 43 10.13 13.73 -1.08
N PRO A 44 10.05 14.83 -1.86
CA PRO A 44 10.75 14.94 -3.14
C PRO A 44 12.28 15.00 -2.97
N SER A 45 12.78 15.34 -1.78
CA SER A 45 14.22 15.40 -1.51
C SER A 45 14.83 14.01 -1.23
N GLY A 46 14.01 13.04 -0.84
CA GLY A 46 14.44 11.72 -0.40
C GLY A 46 15.26 11.75 0.90
N ALA A 47 15.17 12.81 1.69
CA ALA A 47 15.86 12.97 2.97
C ALA A 47 15.19 12.17 4.10
N LEU A 48 13.89 11.90 4.00
CA LEU A 48 13.18 11.10 5.00
C LEU A 48 13.57 9.62 4.89
N GLU A 49 14.14 9.09 5.96
CA GLU A 49 14.47 7.67 6.06
C GLU A 49 13.23 6.83 6.40
N PHE A 50 13.07 5.70 5.74
CA PHE A 50 12.17 4.64 6.20
C PHE A 50 12.86 3.83 7.31
N PRO A 51 12.12 3.25 8.28
CA PRO A 51 12.70 2.37 9.28
C PRO A 51 13.58 1.29 8.65
N LYS A 52 14.69 0.96 9.31
CA LYS A 52 15.60 -0.08 8.83
C LYS A 52 14.92 -1.45 8.91
N VAL A 53 15.35 -2.37 8.04
CA VAL A 53 14.95 -3.77 8.16
C VAL A 53 15.24 -4.29 9.59
N PRO A 54 14.25 -4.91 10.25
CA PRO A 54 14.44 -5.46 11.58
C PRO A 54 15.40 -6.66 11.57
N LEU A 55 16.23 -6.74 12.60
CA LEU A 55 17.18 -7.82 12.87
C LEU A 55 16.45 -9.05 13.41
N SER A 56 17.08 -10.23 13.31
CA SER A 56 16.42 -11.50 13.68
C SER A 56 16.01 -11.59 15.16
N ASP A 57 16.61 -10.80 16.05
CA ASP A 57 16.33 -10.72 17.48
C ASP A 57 15.40 -9.55 17.86
N ASP A 58 14.98 -8.74 16.88
CA ASP A 58 14.04 -7.66 17.12
C ASP A 58 12.65 -8.21 17.48
N PRO A 59 11.83 -7.42 18.20
CA PRO A 59 10.47 -7.82 18.54
C PRO A 59 9.62 -8.13 17.31
N LEU A 60 8.74 -9.14 17.40
CA LEU A 60 7.84 -9.57 16.31
C LEU A 60 7.13 -8.39 15.64
N GLN A 61 6.62 -7.44 16.43
CA GLN A 61 5.86 -6.30 15.90
C GLN A 61 6.69 -5.38 14.99
N TRP A 62 8.02 -5.40 15.07
CA TRP A 62 8.88 -4.63 14.17
C TRP A 62 8.95 -5.31 12.79
N HIS A 63 9.08 -6.63 12.77
CA HIS A 63 9.01 -7.42 11.53
C HIS A 63 7.68 -7.25 10.82
N THR A 64 6.58 -7.36 11.56
CA THR A 64 5.24 -7.25 10.98
C THR A 64 4.97 -5.83 10.49
N ALA A 65 5.31 -4.78 11.25
CA ALA A 65 5.21 -3.39 10.79
C ALA A 65 5.96 -3.13 9.47
N TYR A 66 7.16 -3.72 9.33
CA TYR A 66 7.98 -3.56 8.13
C TYR A 66 7.37 -4.25 6.90
N TRP A 67 7.02 -5.53 7.02
CA TRP A 67 6.46 -6.27 5.89
C TRP A 67 5.03 -5.85 5.57
N GLU A 68 4.23 -5.46 6.56
CA GLU A 68 2.88 -4.95 6.34
C GLU A 68 2.91 -3.64 5.58
N ALA A 69 3.86 -2.74 5.84
CA ALA A 69 4.02 -1.53 5.03
C ALA A 69 4.36 -1.86 3.56
N CYS A 70 5.19 -2.88 3.31
CA CYS A 70 5.46 -3.36 1.94
C CYS A 70 4.21 -3.94 1.28
N TYR A 71 3.44 -4.74 2.03
CA TYR A 71 2.23 -5.37 1.56
C TYR A 71 1.15 -4.33 1.24
N TYR A 72 0.91 -3.39 2.15
CA TYR A 72 0.04 -2.24 1.99
C TYR A 72 0.43 -1.41 0.76
N PHE A 73 1.72 -1.16 0.55
CA PHE A 73 2.21 -0.45 -0.64
C PHE A 73 1.73 -1.14 -1.93
N MET A 74 1.88 -2.45 -2.02
CA MET A 74 1.48 -3.22 -3.20
C MET A 74 -0.04 -3.25 -3.39
N VAL A 75 -0.78 -3.53 -2.32
CA VAL A 75 -2.23 -3.78 -2.43
C VAL A 75 -3.03 -2.49 -2.45
N VAL A 76 -2.76 -1.56 -1.55
CA VAL A 76 -3.54 -0.33 -1.38
C VAL A 76 -3.02 0.78 -2.28
N LEU A 77 -1.69 1.01 -2.32
CA LEU A 77 -1.15 2.13 -3.08
C LEU A 77 -1.00 1.82 -4.57
N LEU A 78 -0.42 0.68 -4.94
CA LEU A 78 -0.36 0.29 -6.36
C LEU A 78 -1.68 -0.31 -6.86
N GLY A 79 -2.60 -0.67 -5.97
CA GLY A 79 -3.87 -1.28 -6.32
C GLY A 79 -3.71 -2.68 -6.91
N TRP A 80 -2.64 -3.41 -6.58
CA TRP A 80 -2.43 -4.76 -7.08
C TRP A 80 -3.39 -5.72 -6.40
N ARG A 81 -4.35 -6.24 -7.16
CA ARG A 81 -5.23 -7.31 -6.69
C ARG A 81 -4.41 -8.53 -6.35
N ASN A 82 -3.55 -8.95 -7.26
CA ASN A 82 -2.60 -10.05 -7.09
C ASN A 82 -1.17 -9.52 -6.89
N PRO A 83 -0.75 -9.23 -5.63
CA PRO A 83 0.59 -8.75 -5.35
C PRO A 83 1.68 -9.77 -5.69
N GLY A 84 1.37 -11.08 -5.70
CA GLY A 84 2.32 -12.11 -6.14
C GLY A 84 2.70 -11.95 -7.61
N ARG A 85 1.70 -11.75 -8.48
CA ARG A 85 1.91 -11.46 -9.91
C ARG A 85 2.61 -10.11 -10.13
N GLY A 86 2.20 -9.09 -9.38
CA GLY A 86 2.85 -7.78 -9.43
C GLY A 86 4.33 -7.85 -9.05
N LEU A 87 4.68 -8.65 -8.04
CA LEU A 87 6.07 -8.92 -7.66
C LEU A 87 6.82 -9.74 -8.71
N GLU A 88 6.20 -10.75 -9.32
CA GLU A 88 6.82 -11.48 -10.43
C GLU A 88 7.19 -10.52 -11.58
N TRP A 89 6.23 -9.71 -12.02
CA TRP A 89 6.47 -8.69 -13.04
C TRP A 89 7.58 -7.73 -12.61
N TYR A 90 7.55 -7.27 -11.36
CA TYR A 90 8.56 -6.36 -10.83
C TYR A 90 9.97 -6.96 -10.90
N LEU A 91 10.12 -8.21 -10.47
CA LEU A 91 11.39 -8.91 -10.40
C LEU A 91 11.96 -9.23 -11.79
N LYS A 92 11.09 -9.53 -12.77
CA LYS A 92 11.49 -9.80 -14.16
C LYS A 92 11.79 -8.54 -14.95
N GLU A 93 10.94 -7.52 -14.83
CA GLU A 93 10.92 -6.37 -15.74
C GLU A 93 10.75 -5.02 -15.02
N GLY A 94 9.92 -4.97 -13.97
CA GLY A 94 9.52 -3.71 -13.34
C GLY A 94 10.65 -2.94 -12.64
N ARG A 95 11.75 -3.60 -12.26
CA ARG A 95 12.97 -2.95 -11.72
C ARG A 95 13.56 -1.87 -12.63
N LEU A 96 13.35 -1.98 -13.93
CA LEU A 96 13.87 -1.07 -14.95
C LEU A 96 12.90 0.08 -15.28
N VAL A 97 11.69 0.04 -14.75
CA VAL A 97 10.67 1.05 -15.02
C VAL A 97 11.01 2.35 -14.28
N GLY A 98 11.12 3.45 -15.04
CA GLY A 98 11.36 4.80 -14.51
C GLY A 98 10.10 5.45 -13.89
N ASP A 99 9.39 4.73 -13.03
CA ASP A 99 8.30 5.25 -12.20
C ASP A 99 8.82 5.41 -10.76
N SER A 100 8.67 6.60 -10.18
CA SER A 100 9.21 6.89 -8.85
C SER A 100 8.57 6.05 -7.75
N HIS A 101 7.29 5.70 -7.91
CA HIS A 101 6.56 4.92 -6.92
C HIS A 101 7.00 3.46 -6.95
N ILE A 102 7.11 2.84 -8.13
CA ILE A 102 7.66 1.47 -8.19
C ILE A 102 9.14 1.43 -7.75
N GLY A 103 9.85 2.55 -7.89
CA GLY A 103 11.19 2.75 -7.34
C GLY A 103 11.28 2.54 -5.83
N VAL A 104 10.19 2.74 -5.08
CA VAL A 104 10.12 2.53 -3.63
C VAL A 104 10.30 1.06 -3.26
N LEU A 105 9.74 0.13 -4.06
CA LEU A 105 10.02 -1.30 -3.88
C LEU A 105 11.52 -1.56 -3.96
N ARG A 106 12.23 -0.89 -4.88
CA ARG A 106 13.67 -1.05 -5.05
C ARG A 106 14.45 -0.47 -3.88
N THR A 107 14.15 0.77 -3.51
CA THR A 107 14.96 1.53 -2.55
C THR A 107 14.76 1.10 -1.11
N LEU A 108 13.55 0.66 -0.75
CA LEU A 108 13.23 0.26 0.61
C LEU A 108 13.29 -1.25 0.80
N PHE A 109 12.63 -2.02 -0.07
CA PHE A 109 12.37 -3.43 0.23
C PHE A 109 13.28 -4.42 -0.52
N ASP A 110 13.62 -4.14 -1.78
CA ASP A 110 14.50 -4.99 -2.60
C ASP A 110 15.96 -4.86 -2.16
N ARG A 111 16.41 -3.62 -1.88
CA ARG A 111 17.74 -3.33 -1.32
C ARG A 111 18.02 -4.13 -0.04
N ASP A 112 17.00 -4.29 0.79
CA ASP A 112 17.11 -4.97 2.07
C ASP A 112 16.81 -6.49 1.94
N CYS A 113 16.74 -7.01 0.70
CA CYS A 113 16.46 -8.41 0.37
C CYS A 113 15.13 -8.96 0.92
N GLN A 114 14.16 -8.10 1.22
CA GLN A 114 12.90 -8.49 1.86
C GLN A 114 11.83 -8.94 0.85
N LEU A 115 11.86 -8.43 -0.40
CA LEU A 115 10.86 -8.79 -1.40
C LEU A 115 10.82 -10.29 -1.71
N GLY A 116 11.96 -10.96 -1.69
CA GLY A 116 12.01 -12.41 -1.92
C GLY A 116 11.32 -13.21 -0.81
N ARG A 117 11.31 -12.72 0.44
CA ARG A 117 10.60 -13.37 1.55
C ARG A 117 9.08 -13.18 1.42
N ILE A 118 8.66 -11.96 1.10
CA ILE A 118 7.24 -11.64 0.87
C ILE A 118 6.72 -12.42 -0.34
N ALA A 119 7.47 -12.46 -1.44
CA ALA A 119 7.12 -13.23 -2.62
C ALA A 119 6.99 -14.73 -2.31
N ALA A 120 7.90 -15.28 -1.50
CA ALA A 120 7.80 -16.67 -1.06
C ALA A 120 6.54 -16.95 -0.27
N TRP A 121 6.20 -16.08 0.67
CA TRP A 121 4.98 -16.21 1.44
C TRP A 121 3.73 -16.12 0.54
N LEU A 122 3.71 -15.19 -0.43
CA LEU A 122 2.61 -15.04 -1.39
C LEU A 122 2.43 -16.30 -2.26
N TRP A 123 3.53 -16.89 -2.75
CA TRP A 123 3.48 -18.05 -3.65
C TRP A 123 3.34 -19.40 -2.94
N SER A 124 3.77 -19.52 -1.68
CA SER A 124 3.65 -20.76 -0.89
C SER A 124 2.24 -20.98 -0.31
N GLY A 125 1.28 -20.10 -0.60
CA GLY A 125 -0.06 -20.20 -0.06
C GLY A 125 -0.18 -19.69 1.38
N GLY A 126 0.73 -18.79 1.81
CA GLY A 126 0.57 -18.01 3.05
C GLY A 126 -0.73 -17.20 3.11
N TRP A 127 -1.45 -17.15 1.99
CA TRP A 127 -2.76 -16.53 1.78
C TRP A 127 -3.95 -17.51 1.86
N ASN A 128 -3.81 -18.69 2.49
CA ASN A 128 -4.94 -19.58 2.76
C ASN A 128 -5.95 -18.99 3.77
N TRP A 129 -5.77 -17.74 4.20
CA TRP A 129 -6.74 -16.99 4.98
C TRP A 129 -7.77 -16.31 4.08
N ASN A 130 -9.00 -16.76 4.27
CA ASN A 130 -10.20 -16.28 3.61
C ASN A 130 -10.62 -14.94 4.23
N HIS A 131 -9.83 -13.87 4.04
CA HIS A 131 -10.35 -12.52 4.25
C HIS A 131 -11.33 -12.23 3.12
N SER A 132 -12.61 -12.55 3.34
CA SER A 132 -13.75 -12.02 2.55
C SER A 132 -13.57 -10.53 2.24
N ASP A 133 -12.94 -9.83 3.17
CA ASP A 133 -12.73 -8.39 3.24
C ASP A 133 -11.80 -7.86 2.15
N LEU A 134 -10.77 -8.61 1.83
CA LEU A 134 -9.84 -8.34 0.73
C LEU A 134 -10.52 -8.52 -0.62
N ARG A 135 -11.39 -9.54 -0.72
CA ARG A 135 -12.20 -9.77 -1.91
C ARG A 135 -13.25 -8.68 -2.08
N ASP A 136 -13.76 -8.11 -0.99
CA ASP A 136 -14.72 -7.00 -1.06
C ASP A 136 -14.04 -5.67 -1.41
N MET A 137 -12.87 -5.36 -0.83
CA MET A 137 -12.14 -4.11 -1.12
C MET A 137 -11.35 -4.12 -2.43
N THR A 138 -10.79 -5.28 -2.81
CA THR A 138 -9.88 -5.40 -3.97
C THR A 138 -10.37 -6.38 -5.02
N SER A 139 -11.42 -7.18 -4.77
CA SER A 139 -11.84 -8.26 -5.66
C SER A 139 -10.74 -9.27 -6.00
N TYR A 140 -9.78 -9.44 -5.08
CA TYR A 140 -8.69 -10.39 -5.27
C TYR A 140 -9.18 -11.82 -5.51
N ARG A 141 -8.51 -12.48 -6.46
CA ARG A 141 -8.53 -13.94 -6.63
C ARG A 141 -7.10 -14.44 -6.62
N ARG A 142 -6.86 -15.51 -5.86
CA ARG A 142 -5.59 -16.25 -5.87
C ARG A 142 -5.30 -16.71 -7.30
N SER A 143 -4.13 -16.37 -7.83
CA SER A 143 -3.63 -17.09 -9.00
C SER A 143 -3.11 -18.45 -8.53
N ALA A 144 -3.52 -19.51 -9.24
CA ALA A 144 -3.10 -20.88 -8.96
C ALA A 144 -1.64 -21.14 -9.37
N GLU A 145 -1.01 -20.18 -10.07
CA GLU A 145 0.30 -20.35 -10.66
C GLU A 145 1.40 -19.98 -9.67
N THR A 146 2.07 -21.00 -9.13
CA THR A 146 3.44 -20.82 -8.66
C THR A 146 4.31 -20.46 -9.86
N PRO A 147 5.13 -19.41 -9.79
CA PRO A 147 6.03 -19.07 -10.89
C PRO A 147 6.97 -20.25 -11.20
N ASP A 148 7.35 -20.39 -12.47
CA ASP A 148 8.26 -21.42 -13.00
C ASP A 148 9.58 -21.58 -12.20
N THR A 149 10.41 -22.55 -12.58
CA THR A 149 11.76 -22.86 -12.05
C THR A 149 12.68 -21.65 -11.78
N TRP A 150 12.43 -20.48 -12.39
CA TRP A 150 13.11 -19.22 -12.04
C TRP A 150 12.97 -18.85 -10.55
N TRP A 151 11.87 -19.28 -9.93
CA TRP A 151 11.59 -19.07 -8.52
C TRP A 151 12.57 -19.81 -7.59
N ASP A 152 13.02 -21.01 -7.97
CA ASP A 152 13.94 -21.79 -7.14
C ASP A 152 15.30 -21.09 -6.98
N GLY A 153 15.79 -20.42 -8.03
CA GLY A 153 16.99 -19.57 -7.93
C GLY A 153 16.78 -18.32 -7.07
N THR A 154 15.56 -17.81 -6.98
CA THR A 154 15.21 -16.63 -6.18
C THR A 154 15.02 -16.97 -4.71
N LYS A 155 14.46 -18.14 -4.36
CA LYS A 155 14.38 -18.67 -2.99
C LYS A 155 15.74 -18.74 -2.31
N VAL A 156 16.74 -19.24 -3.04
CA VAL A 156 18.12 -19.39 -2.54
C VAL A 156 18.72 -18.03 -2.21
N ARG A 157 18.47 -17.00 -3.04
CA ARG A 157 18.99 -15.64 -2.83
C ARG A 157 18.28 -14.88 -1.73
N SER A 158 17.00 -15.16 -1.49
CA SER A 158 16.20 -14.50 -0.45
C SER A 158 16.40 -15.09 0.95
N GLY A 159 17.21 -16.16 1.06
CA GLY A 159 17.37 -16.90 2.30
C GLY A 159 16.04 -17.49 2.77
N HIS A 160 15.21 -17.94 1.83
CA HIS A 160 13.91 -18.56 2.12
C HIS A 160 13.98 -19.67 3.16
N ASP A 161 15.07 -20.44 3.13
CA ASP A 161 15.26 -21.58 4.05
C ASP A 161 15.70 -21.14 5.46
N ALA A 162 15.94 -19.85 5.68
CA ALA A 162 16.07 -19.31 7.02
C ALA A 162 14.69 -19.32 7.71
N PRO A 163 14.62 -19.67 9.01
CA PRO A 163 13.39 -19.58 9.76
C PRO A 163 12.78 -18.19 9.60
N LEU A 164 11.50 -18.10 9.21
CA LEU A 164 10.79 -16.83 9.21
C LEU A 164 10.75 -16.33 10.66
N PRO A 165 11.23 -15.10 10.95
CA PRO A 165 11.19 -14.56 12.31
C PRO A 165 9.77 -14.33 12.83
N ALA A 166 8.75 -14.39 11.96
CA ALA A 166 7.37 -14.19 12.34
C ALA A 166 6.60 -15.51 12.49
N GLY A 167 5.83 -15.54 13.58
CA GLY A 167 5.41 -16.74 14.30
C GLY A 167 4.65 -17.77 13.46
N GLY A 168 4.60 -19.00 13.99
CA GLY A 168 3.82 -20.08 13.38
C GLY A 168 2.34 -19.73 13.20
N GLY A 169 1.67 -20.48 12.33
CA GLY A 169 0.26 -20.27 11.98
C GLY A 169 0.05 -20.14 10.48
N THR A 170 -1.15 -19.73 10.08
CA THR A 170 -1.55 -19.62 8.67
C THR A 170 -1.21 -18.27 8.04
N ASN A 171 -0.86 -17.26 8.83
CA ASN A 171 -0.39 -15.93 8.39
C ASN A 171 0.95 -15.61 9.07
N SER A 172 2.00 -16.37 8.71
CA SER A 172 3.27 -16.29 9.41
C SER A 172 3.97 -14.94 9.30
N LEU A 173 3.71 -14.14 8.27
CA LEU A 173 4.23 -12.78 8.16
C LEU A 173 3.32 -11.72 8.82
N HIS A 174 2.15 -12.11 9.35
CA HIS A 174 1.12 -11.22 9.86
C HIS A 174 0.82 -10.06 8.90
N LEU A 175 0.49 -10.42 7.65
CA LEU A 175 0.12 -9.44 6.64
C LEU A 175 -1.39 -9.20 6.61
N SER A 176 -1.83 -8.16 5.90
CA SER A 176 -3.21 -7.70 5.68
C SER A 176 -3.93 -6.99 6.83
N HIS A 177 -3.27 -6.74 7.95
CA HIS A 177 -3.86 -6.04 9.09
C HIS A 177 -4.16 -4.57 8.83
N SER A 178 -3.43 -3.93 7.92
CA SER A 178 -3.72 -2.58 7.44
C SER A 178 -5.09 -2.46 6.76
N LEU A 179 -5.61 -3.57 6.23
CA LEU A 179 -6.91 -3.61 5.56
C LEU A 179 -8.06 -3.72 6.56
N ASP A 180 -7.82 -4.33 7.73
CA ASP A 180 -8.77 -4.29 8.83
C ASP A 180 -8.94 -2.88 9.39
N VAL A 181 -7.86 -2.08 9.35
CA VAL A 181 -7.89 -0.68 9.79
C VAL A 181 -8.76 0.19 8.88
N ASP A 182 -8.98 -0.23 7.63
CA ASP A 182 -9.86 0.47 6.69
C ASP A 182 -11.37 0.16 6.89
N ARG A 183 -11.75 -0.69 7.86
CA ARG A 183 -13.16 -0.90 8.27
C ARG A 183 -13.67 0.09 9.33
N ALA A 184 -12.86 1.05 9.76
CA ALA A 184 -13.30 2.03 10.74
C ALA A 184 -14.52 2.82 10.22
N PRO A 185 -15.49 3.15 11.10
CA PRO A 185 -16.66 3.92 10.72
C PRO A 185 -16.27 5.28 10.13
N SER A 186 -17.11 5.80 9.22
CA SER A 186 -16.83 7.01 8.45
C SER A 186 -16.38 8.17 9.32
N ASP A 187 -15.39 8.91 8.86
CA ASP A 187 -14.87 10.07 9.55
C ASP A 187 -15.85 11.24 9.43
N PRO A 188 -16.47 11.73 10.53
CA PRO A 188 -17.40 12.85 10.47
C PRO A 188 -16.74 14.16 10.00
N GLY A 189 -15.41 14.23 9.96
CA GLY A 189 -14.63 15.37 9.45
C GLY A 189 -14.32 15.32 7.95
N THR A 190 -14.73 14.28 7.22
CA THR A 190 -14.38 14.12 5.79
C THR A 190 -14.86 15.30 4.94
N THR A 191 -13.94 15.89 4.18
CA THR A 191 -14.24 16.97 3.23
C THR A 191 -13.71 16.62 1.85
N LEU A 192 -14.60 16.63 0.84
CA LEU A 192 -14.23 16.47 -0.56
C LEU A 192 -14.47 17.79 -1.33
N VAL A 193 -13.43 18.31 -1.97
CA VAL A 193 -13.53 19.46 -2.88
C VAL A 193 -13.06 19.03 -4.25
N SER A 194 -13.86 19.26 -5.29
CA SER A 194 -13.56 18.80 -6.66
C SER A 194 -13.70 19.92 -7.70
N SER A 195 -12.93 19.78 -8.78
CA SER A 195 -12.96 20.68 -9.94
C SER A 195 -12.95 19.83 -11.22
N PRO A 196 -14.11 19.69 -11.90
CA PRO A 196 -14.20 18.95 -13.16
C PRO A 196 -13.33 19.54 -14.26
N ALA A 197 -13.14 20.87 -14.28
CA ALA A 197 -12.31 21.56 -15.27
C ALA A 197 -10.84 21.13 -15.24
N THR A 198 -10.31 20.88 -14.05
CA THR A 198 -8.93 20.40 -13.85
C THR A 198 -8.85 18.89 -13.66
N ARG A 199 -9.99 18.20 -13.55
CA ARG A 199 -10.10 16.76 -13.27
C ARG A 199 -9.38 16.38 -11.97
N SER A 200 -9.43 17.28 -10.99
CA SER A 200 -8.75 17.14 -9.70
C SER A 200 -9.71 17.29 -8.53
N ALA A 201 -9.53 16.49 -7.50
CA ALA A 201 -10.21 16.66 -6.23
C ALA A 201 -9.24 16.53 -5.06
N SER A 202 -9.62 17.03 -3.90
CA SER A 202 -8.90 16.87 -2.66
C SER A 202 -9.84 16.30 -1.60
N LEU A 203 -9.43 15.17 -1.01
CA LEU A 203 -10.10 14.50 0.08
C LEU A 203 -9.31 14.75 1.36
N LEU A 204 -9.90 15.48 2.30
CA LEU A 204 -9.34 15.78 3.61
C LEU A 204 -10.04 14.93 4.68
N LEU A 205 -9.24 14.27 5.51
CA LEU A 205 -9.66 13.32 6.54
C LEU A 205 -9.00 13.68 7.89
N ASP A 206 -9.68 13.40 9.00
CA ASP A 206 -9.16 13.62 10.36
C ASP A 206 -8.41 12.39 10.89
N SER A 207 -8.75 11.20 10.39
CA SER A 207 -8.16 9.92 10.78
C SER A 207 -7.48 9.19 9.63
N MET A 208 -6.46 8.40 9.97
CA MET A 208 -5.85 7.45 9.04
C MET A 208 -6.68 6.17 8.95
N ALA A 209 -7.41 5.79 10.01
CA ALA A 209 -8.27 4.62 9.95
C ALA A 209 -9.43 4.85 8.97
N GLY A 210 -9.70 3.89 8.08
CA GLY A 210 -10.78 4.00 7.09
C GLY A 210 -10.45 4.85 5.86
N TRP A 211 -9.24 5.42 5.75
CA TRP A 211 -8.97 6.47 4.75
C TRP A 211 -9.21 5.99 3.30
N TYR A 212 -8.85 4.74 2.98
CA TYR A 212 -9.01 4.22 1.63
C TYR A 212 -10.46 3.89 1.33
N HIS A 213 -11.21 3.42 2.34
CA HIS A 213 -12.66 3.23 2.23
C HIS A 213 -13.37 4.56 1.96
N GLU A 214 -13.00 5.63 2.68
CA GLU A 214 -13.51 6.99 2.44
C GLU A 214 -13.20 7.47 1.02
N LEU A 215 -12.00 7.20 0.50
CA LEU A 215 -11.68 7.49 -0.90
C LEU A 215 -12.58 6.74 -1.88
N GLN A 216 -12.83 5.45 -1.64
CA GLN A 216 -13.75 4.66 -2.47
C GLN A 216 -15.16 5.25 -2.42
N LEU A 217 -15.69 5.49 -1.22
CA LEU A 217 -17.04 6.01 -1.00
C LEU A 217 -17.22 7.38 -1.67
N HIS A 218 -16.39 8.35 -1.31
CA HIS A 218 -16.46 9.71 -1.84
C HIS A 218 -16.11 9.77 -3.32
N GLY A 219 -15.25 8.89 -3.80
CA GLY A 219 -14.93 8.73 -5.21
C GLY A 219 -16.15 8.45 -6.09
N THR A 220 -17.17 7.74 -5.58
CA THR A 220 -18.43 7.48 -6.31
C THR A 220 -19.30 8.72 -6.48
N THR A 221 -19.09 9.76 -5.68
CA THR A 221 -19.86 11.01 -5.74
C THR A 221 -19.31 11.99 -6.77
N LEU A 222 -18.11 11.73 -7.30
CA LEU A 222 -17.48 12.56 -8.33
C LEU A 222 -18.21 12.39 -9.67
N PRO A 223 -18.46 13.47 -10.42
CA PRO A 223 -19.17 13.37 -11.69
C PRO A 223 -18.34 12.62 -12.74
N ASP A 224 -19.02 11.98 -13.69
CA ASP A 224 -18.36 11.30 -14.80
C ASP A 224 -17.65 12.31 -15.73
N LEU A 225 -16.38 12.01 -16.04
CA LEU A 225 -15.52 12.81 -16.90
C LEU A 225 -15.34 12.20 -18.31
N GLY A 226 -16.24 11.30 -18.73
CA GLY A 226 -16.28 10.81 -20.11
C GLY A 226 -15.17 9.81 -20.40
N ALA A 227 -14.03 10.24 -20.95
CA ALA A 227 -12.86 9.37 -21.23
C ALA A 227 -11.70 9.56 -20.23
N HIS A 228 -11.85 10.47 -19.28
CA HIS A 228 -10.78 10.85 -18.37
C HIS A 228 -10.99 10.33 -16.94
N SER A 229 -9.90 10.18 -16.19
CA SER A 229 -9.91 9.83 -14.78
C SER A 229 -9.70 11.06 -13.89
N TRP A 230 -10.31 11.02 -12.70
CA TRP A 230 -10.01 11.94 -11.61
C TRP A 230 -8.60 11.71 -11.05
N HIS A 231 -8.00 12.80 -10.57
CA HIS A 231 -6.80 12.82 -9.75
C HIS A 231 -7.19 13.34 -8.37
N VAL A 232 -7.15 12.49 -7.35
CA VAL A 232 -7.63 12.82 -6.01
C VAL A 232 -6.45 12.89 -5.06
N ASP A 233 -6.13 14.08 -4.59
CA ASP A 233 -5.19 14.27 -3.49
C ASP A 233 -5.83 13.84 -2.19
N VAL A 234 -5.21 12.91 -1.49
CA VAL A 234 -5.69 12.47 -0.18
C VAL A 234 -4.79 13.04 0.90
N VAL A 235 -5.41 13.69 1.89
CA VAL A 235 -4.72 14.31 3.02
C VAL A 235 -5.37 13.84 4.30
N VAL A 236 -4.57 13.24 5.19
CA VAL A 236 -4.99 12.84 6.53
C VAL A 236 -4.30 13.77 7.52
N LYS A 237 -5.06 14.57 8.27
CA LYS A 237 -4.54 15.62 9.16
C LYS A 237 -3.33 15.19 10.03
N PRO A 238 -3.35 14.04 10.75
CA PRO A 238 -2.21 13.62 11.58
C PRO A 238 -0.99 13.10 10.78
N VAL A 239 -1.15 12.76 9.51
CA VAL A 239 -0.10 12.12 8.69
C VAL A 239 0.49 13.10 7.67
N GLY A 240 -0.36 13.89 7.03
CA GLY A 240 -0.05 14.77 5.91
C GLY A 240 -0.69 14.28 4.61
N TRP A 241 -0.12 14.69 3.48
CA TRP A 241 -0.52 14.23 2.16
C TRP A 241 -0.10 12.78 1.95
N LEU A 242 -1.07 11.93 1.60
CA LEU A 242 -0.86 10.51 1.35
C LEU A 242 -0.47 10.21 -0.10
N GLY A 243 -0.78 11.12 -1.02
CA GLY A 243 -0.52 10.99 -2.44
C GLY A 243 -1.71 11.43 -3.31
N THR A 244 -1.48 11.45 -4.63
CA THR A 244 -2.53 11.66 -5.63
C THR A 244 -2.96 10.31 -6.21
N PHE A 245 -4.22 9.96 -6.00
CA PHE A 245 -4.82 8.71 -6.46
C PHE A 245 -5.61 8.90 -7.75
N ARG A 246 -5.65 7.85 -8.56
CA ARG A 246 -6.38 7.80 -9.83
C ARG A 246 -7.33 6.62 -9.83
N HIS A 247 -8.55 6.83 -10.29
CA HIS A 247 -9.50 5.74 -10.45
C HIS A 247 -9.26 5.01 -11.77
N SER A 248 -8.98 3.71 -11.68
CA SER A 248 -8.87 2.81 -12.82
C SER A 248 -10.26 2.38 -13.26
N ARG A 249 -10.61 2.66 -14.51
CA ARG A 249 -11.89 2.23 -15.10
C ARG A 249 -11.93 0.74 -15.43
N VAL A 250 -10.75 0.13 -15.55
CA VAL A 250 -10.61 -1.30 -15.85
C VAL A 250 -10.87 -2.14 -14.61
N THR A 251 -10.38 -1.67 -13.45
CA THR A 251 -10.38 -2.45 -12.20
C THR A 251 -11.30 -1.87 -11.14
N GLY A 252 -11.80 -0.65 -11.31
CA GLY A 252 -12.59 0.05 -10.28
C GLY A 252 -11.79 0.42 -9.02
N LEU A 253 -10.46 0.32 -9.06
CA LEU A 253 -9.58 0.60 -7.93
C LEU A 253 -8.99 2.00 -8.03
N TRP A 254 -8.75 2.60 -6.87
CA TRP A 254 -7.92 3.79 -6.74
C TRP A 254 -6.48 3.36 -6.57
N PHE A 255 -5.57 3.99 -7.30
CA PHE A 255 -4.14 3.65 -7.25
C PHE A 255 -3.28 4.89 -7.45
N LEU A 256 -2.02 4.75 -7.06
CA LEU A 256 -1.00 5.78 -7.12
C LEU A 256 0.05 5.40 -8.18
N GLY A 257 0.52 6.39 -8.93
CA GLY A 257 1.49 6.21 -10.02
C GLY A 257 0.90 5.92 -11.41
N ARG A 258 1.69 5.27 -12.27
CA ARG A 258 1.29 4.95 -13.65
C ARG A 258 0.29 3.80 -13.71
N HIS A 259 -0.67 3.91 -14.63
CA HIS A 259 -1.68 2.86 -14.86
C HIS A 259 -1.04 1.53 -15.30
N SER A 260 0.03 1.56 -16.08
CA SER A 260 0.76 0.33 -16.46
C SER A 260 1.36 -0.42 -15.27
N VAL A 261 1.80 0.30 -14.23
CA VAL A 261 2.30 -0.31 -12.99
C VAL A 261 1.15 -0.94 -12.21
N HIS A 262 0.02 -0.22 -12.08
CA HIS A 262 -1.19 -0.76 -11.47
C HIS A 262 -1.69 -2.05 -12.17
N MET A 263 -1.64 -2.07 -13.51
CA MET A 263 -2.09 -3.22 -14.30
C MET A 263 -1.20 -4.47 -14.13
N ALA A 264 0.06 -4.31 -13.71
CA ALA A 264 0.98 -5.44 -13.55
C ALA A 264 0.56 -6.47 -12.49
N GLY A 265 -0.15 -6.02 -11.45
CA GLY A 265 -0.66 -6.89 -10.39
C GLY A 265 -2.13 -7.26 -10.53
N GLN A 266 -2.72 -7.15 -11.73
CA GLN A 266 -4.11 -7.56 -11.97
C GLN A 266 -4.17 -9.02 -12.44
N PRO A 267 -5.19 -9.79 -12.07
CA PRO A 267 -5.41 -11.14 -12.62
C PRO A 267 -5.70 -11.06 -14.12
N GLU A 268 -5.47 -12.16 -14.84
CA GLU A 268 -5.83 -12.24 -16.24
C GLU A 268 -7.36 -12.29 -16.42
N ALA A 269 -7.84 -11.87 -17.59
CA ALA A 269 -9.27 -11.81 -17.88
C ALA A 269 -9.96 -13.17 -17.65
N ASP A 270 -9.26 -14.28 -17.92
CA ASP A 270 -9.80 -15.63 -17.81
C ASP A 270 -9.86 -16.14 -16.35
N GLU A 271 -9.08 -15.55 -15.44
CA GLU A 271 -9.11 -15.86 -14.00
C GLU A 271 -10.27 -15.13 -13.27
N SER A 272 -11.01 -14.27 -13.98
CA SER A 272 -12.07 -13.42 -13.43
C SER A 272 -13.46 -14.06 -13.47
N SER A 273 -13.60 -15.20 -14.18
CA SER A 273 -14.85 -15.95 -14.39
C SER A 273 -15.32 -16.73 -13.15
#